data_AF-A0A9E3Z7F2-F1
#
_entry.id   AF-A0A9E3Z7F2-F1
#
_cell.length_a   1.000
_cell.length_b   1.000
_cell.length_c   1.000
_cell.angle_alpha   90.00
_cell.angle_beta   90.00
_cell.angle_gamma   90.00
#
_symmetry.space_group_name_H-M   'P 1'
#
loop_
_entity.id
_entity.type
_entity.pdbx_description
1 polymer ?
#
loop_
_entity_poly.entity_id
_entity_poly.type
_entity_poly.pdbx_seq_one_letter_code
_entity_poly.pdbx_strand_id
1 'polypeptide(L)' 'MPLYTYDCKACGEFAAWAGMADSDRPQACPACAGEAPRAIARPRIGKAGDIRSDGGGWGEVAAGKAAGGGCGCGGGGCRH' A
#
# COMPACT_ATOMS: atom_id res chain seq x y z
N MET A 1 5.08 19.84 15.39
CA MET A 1 6.06 18.76 15.72
C MET A 1 5.46 17.45 15.26
N PRO A 2 6.19 16.51 14.66
CA PRO A 2 5.65 15.20 14.26
C PRO A 2 5.48 14.25 15.46
N LEU A 3 4.46 13.39 15.37
CA LEU A 3 4.20 12.32 16.34
C LEU A 3 4.75 11.01 15.76
N TYR A 4 5.62 10.33 16.50
CA TYR A 4 6.18 9.04 16.10
C TYR A 4 5.79 7.94 17.08
N THR A 5 5.70 6.72 16.57
CA THR A 5 5.51 5.50 17.37
C THR A 5 6.86 4.89 17.72
N TYR A 6 7.02 4.46 18.96
CA TYR A 6 8.20 3.79 19.50
C TYR A 6 7.79 2.42 20.06
N ASP A 7 8.70 1.46 20.02
CA ASP A 7 8.47 0.10 20.52
C ASP A 7 9.38 -0.17 21.72
N CYS A 8 8.79 -0.23 22.92
CA CYS A 8 9.53 -0.63 24.11
C CYS A 8 9.41 -2.15 24.31
N LYS A 9 10.55 -2.85 24.40
CA LYS A 9 10.55 -4.31 24.64
C LYS A 9 9.92 -4.74 25.96
N ALA A 10 9.84 -3.86 26.95
CA ALA A 10 9.30 -4.17 28.28
C ALA A 10 7.83 -3.77 28.42
N CYS A 11 7.43 -2.63 27.86
CA CYS A 11 6.11 -2.03 28.08
C CYS A 11 5.19 -2.07 26.85
N GLY A 12 5.73 -2.29 25.66
CA GLY A 12 5.00 -2.26 24.39
C GLY A 12 5.16 -0.94 23.63
N GLU A 13 4.28 -0.75 22.63
CA GLU A 13 4.28 0.41 21.75
C GLU A 13 3.70 1.67 22.41
N PHE A 14 4.28 2.84 22.10
CA PHE A 14 3.75 4.13 22.54
C PHE A 14 4.03 5.24 21.52
N ALA A 15 3.26 6.33 21.59
CA ALA A 15 3.43 7.49 20.73
C ALA A 15 4.03 8.68 21.49
N ALA A 16 5.02 9.34 20.91
CA ALA A 16 5.65 10.53 21.49
C ALA A 16 6.02 11.56 20.43
N TRP A 17 5.97 12.83 20.80
CA TRP A 17 6.40 13.95 19.95
C TRP A 17 7.92 14.02 19.92
N ALA A 18 8.50 14.12 18.73
CA ALA A 18 9.94 14.32 18.59
C ALA A 18 10.24 15.31 17.46
N GLY A 19 11.39 15.96 17.56
CA GLY A 19 11.91 16.80 16.50
C GLY A 19 12.17 15.98 15.23
N MET A 20 12.00 16.59 14.06
CA MET A 20 12.27 15.90 12.80
C MET A 20 13.75 15.47 12.68
N ALA A 21 14.68 16.24 13.27
CA ALA A 21 16.10 15.89 13.35
C ALA A 21 16.42 14.76 14.34
N ASP A 22 15.52 14.48 15.28
CA ASP A 22 15.68 13.43 16.30
C ASP A 22 14.88 12.18 15.96
N SER A 23 14.34 12.09 14.74
CA SER A 23 13.47 11.01 14.29
C SER A 23 14.14 9.63 14.32
N ASP A 24 15.47 9.58 14.22
CA ASP A 24 16.26 8.34 14.27
C ASP A 24 16.78 8.02 15.68
N ARG A 25 16.59 8.92 16.67
CA ARG A 25 17.07 8.68 18.03
C ARG A 25 16.06 7.83 18.83
N PRO A 26 16.53 6.90 19.66
CA PRO A 26 15.66 6.21 20.61
C PRO A 26 15.08 7.22 21.63
N GLN A 27 13.90 6.89 22.16
CA GLN A 27 13.24 7.68 23.20
C GLN A 27 13.09 6.88 24.48
N ALA A 28 13.15 7.58 25.62
CA ALA A 28 12.91 6.97 26.92
C ALA A 28 11.43 6.59 27.04
N CYS A 29 11.16 5.34 27.40
CA CYS A 29 9.80 4.86 27.64
C CYS A 29 9.21 5.56 28.88
N PRO A 30 8.00 6.14 28.81
CA PRO A 30 7.39 6.84 29.95
C PRO A 30 7.01 5.89 31.11
N ALA A 31 6.96 4.58 30.88
CA ALA A 31 6.58 3.60 31.90
C ALA A 31 7.78 2.98 32.65
N CYS A 32 8.92 2.77 31.97
CA CYS A 32 10.07 2.08 32.56
C CYS A 32 11.40 2.83 32.42
N ALA A 33 11.41 4.02 31.80
CA ALA A 33 12.59 4.82 31.49
C ALA A 33 13.66 4.13 30.62
N GLY A 34 13.38 2.94 30.08
CA GLY A 34 14.28 2.23 29.16
C GLY A 34 14.32 2.86 27.77
N GLU A 35 15.41 2.63 27.03
CA GLU A 35 15.52 3.05 25.63
C GLU A 35 14.56 2.25 24.74
N ALA A 36 13.67 2.98 24.04
CA ALA A 36 12.75 2.44 23.07
C ALA A 36 13.11 2.97 21.66
N PRO A 37 13.54 2.11 20.74
CA PRO A 37 13.77 2.51 19.35
C PRO A 37 12.44 2.89 18.67
N ARG A 38 12.54 3.73 17.64
CA ARG A 38 11.37 4.11 16.83
C ARG A 38 10.82 2.90 16.08
N ALA A 39 9.50 2.72 16.13
CA ALA A 39 8.80 1.73 15.33
C ALA A 39 8.74 2.23 13.88
N ILE A 40 9.56 1.63 13.01
CA ILE A 40 9.50 1.90 11.57
C ILE A 40 8.41 1.03 10.96
N ALA A 41 7.52 1.64 10.17
CA ALA A 41 6.50 0.91 9.44
C ALA A 41 7.18 -0.16 8.56
N ARG A 42 6.91 -1.44 8.85
CA ARG A 42 7.33 -2.55 8.00
C ARG A 42 6.30 -2.64 6.89
N PRO A 43 6.64 -2.31 5.63
CA PRO A 43 5.70 -2.51 4.54
C PRO A 43 5.31 -3.99 4.53
N ARG A 44 4.02 -4.28 4.69
CA ARG A 44 3.53 -5.64 4.47
C ARG A 44 3.56 -5.89 2.97
N ILE A 45 4.71 -6.31 2.46
CA ILE A 45 4.82 -6.86 1.12
C ILE A 45 4.09 -8.20 1.18
N GLY A 46 2.81 -8.21 0.77
CA GLY A 46 2.13 -9.47 0.50
C GLY A 46 2.97 -10.24 -0.50
N LYS A 47 3.17 -11.54 -0.28
CA LYS A 47 3.77 -12.39 -1.31
C LYS A 47 2.94 -12.17 -2.57
N ALA A 48 3.53 -11.55 -3.58
CA ALA A 48 2.95 -11.50 -4.90
C ALA A 48 2.82 -12.97 -5.34
N GLY A 49 1.64 -13.55 -5.16
CA GLY A 49 1.21 -14.65 -6.03
C GLY A 49 1.43 -14.16 -7.45
N ASP A 50 2.12 -14.98 -8.23
CA ASP A 50 2.46 -14.80 -9.63
C ASP A 50 1.67 -13.68 -10.32
N ILE A 51 2.20 -12.45 -10.26
CA ILE A 51 1.77 -11.37 -11.14
C ILE A 51 2.31 -11.77 -12.50
N ARG A 52 1.52 -12.57 -13.23
CA ARG A 52 1.75 -12.79 -14.66
C ARG A 52 1.52 -11.44 -15.29
N SER A 53 2.60 -10.78 -15.68
CA SER A 53 2.51 -9.64 -16.57
C SER A 53 2.08 -10.19 -17.93
N ASP A 54 0.78 -10.31 -18.17
CA ASP A 54 0.27 -10.16 -19.52
C ASP A 54 0.63 -8.75 -19.98
N GLY A 55 1.63 -8.67 -20.85
CA GLY A 55 2.17 -7.42 -21.36
C GLY A 55 1.11 -6.65 -22.13
N GLY A 56 0.38 -5.78 -21.46
CA GLY A 56 -0.43 -4.71 -22.05
C GLY A 56 0.34 -3.39 -21.94
N GLY A 57 1.18 -3.11 -22.93
CA GLY A 57 1.94 -1.87 -23.02
C GLY A 57 1.03 -0.63 -23.12
N TRP A 58 1.47 0.47 -22.53
CA TRP A 58 0.92 1.80 -22.78
C TRP A 58 1.45 2.24 -24.14
N GLY A 59 0.66 2.04 -25.18
CA GLY A 59 0.96 2.42 -26.55
C GLY A 59 -0.26 3.04 -27.20
N GLU A 60 -0.05 4.18 -27.83
CA GLU A 60 -1.02 4.98 -28.55
C GLU A 60 -1.74 4.23 -29.68
N VAL A 61 -2.89 4.79 -30.06
CA VAL A 61 -3.80 4.36 -31.13
C VAL A 61 -3.10 3.76 -32.36
N ALA A 62 -3.18 2.44 -32.52
CA ALA A 62 -2.80 1.76 -33.75
C ALA A 62 -4.01 1.03 -34.34
N ALA A 63 -4.36 1.45 -35.55
CA ALA A 63 -5.51 1.03 -36.32
C ALA A 63 -5.50 -0.47 -36.69
N GLY A 64 -6.65 -1.11 -36.47
CA GLY A 64 -7.23 -2.11 -37.38
C GLY A 64 -6.64 -3.53 -37.39
N LYS A 65 -7.42 -4.51 -36.92
CA LYS A 65 -8.16 -5.45 -37.80
C LYS A 65 -9.15 -6.28 -36.99
N ALA A 66 -10.41 -6.31 -37.45
CA ALA A 66 -11.48 -7.13 -36.91
C ALA A 66 -11.22 -8.62 -37.15
N ALA A 67 -11.47 -9.46 -36.13
CA ALA A 67 -11.83 -10.86 -36.32
C ALA A 67 -12.49 -11.45 -35.06
N GLY A 68 -13.80 -11.72 -35.17
CA GLY A 68 -14.44 -12.88 -34.53
C GLY A 68 -15.05 -12.68 -33.14
N GLY A 69 -16.39 -12.74 -33.09
CA GLY A 69 -17.12 -13.02 -31.84
C GLY A 69 -18.43 -12.25 -31.70
N GLY A 70 -19.41 -12.58 -32.55
CA GLY A 70 -20.75 -11.99 -32.45
C GLY A 70 -21.48 -12.41 -31.18
N CYS A 71 -21.98 -11.41 -30.44
CA CYS A 71 -23.28 -11.43 -29.79
C CYS A 71 -23.78 -9.98 -29.78
N GLY A 72 -24.49 -9.60 -30.84
CA GLY A 72 -25.00 -8.25 -31.03
C GLY A 72 -26.20 -7.99 -30.13
N CYS A 73 -26.01 -7.18 -29.08
CA CYS A 73 -27.10 -6.46 -28.44
C CYS A 73 -27.42 -5.23 -29.30
N GLY A 74 -28.40 -5.35 -30.21
CA GLY A 74 -28.80 -4.23 -31.04
C GLY A 74 -30.06 -4.52 -31.85
N GLY A 75 -31.20 -4.03 -31.35
CA GLY A 75 -32.33 -3.64 -32.20
C GLY A 75 -33.49 -4.63 -32.33
N GLY A 76 -34.54 -4.39 -31.54
CA GLY A 76 -35.92 -4.51 -32.03
C GLY A 76 -36.70 -5.77 -31.66
N GLY A 77 -37.67 -5.61 -30.74
CA GLY A 77 -38.88 -6.43 -30.76
C GLY A 77 -39.49 -6.78 -29.40
N CYS A 78 -40.11 -5.81 -28.72
CA CYS A 78 -41.13 -6.12 -27.71
C CYS A 78 -42.37 -6.68 -28.41
N ARG A 79 -42.85 -7.87 -28.04
CA ARG A 79 -44.25 -8.29 -28.22
C ARG A 79 -44.69 -9.15 -27.03
N HIS A 80 -45.90 -8.84 -26.57
CA HIS A 80 -46.65 -9.37 -25.43
C HIS A 80 -46.99 -10.86 -25.54
#